data_AF-A0A9P6A0A4-F1
#
_entry.id   AF-A0A9P6A0A4-F1
#
_cell.length_a   1.000
_cell.length_b   1.000
_cell.length_c   1.000
_cell.angle_alpha   90.00
_cell.angle_beta   90.00
_cell.angle_gamma   90.00
#
_symmetry.space_group_name_H-M   'P 1'
#
loop_
_entity.id
_entity.type
_entity.pdbx_description
1 polymer ?
#
loop_
_entity_poly.entity_id
_entity_poly.type
_entity_poly.pdbx_seq_one_letter_code
_entity_poly.pdbx_strand_id
1 'polypeptide(L)'
;MQNPEQEIRDVVKNLTTSPSPDIQKATVRRYLTHDAGFSHPMCAVKPKPGSRDMVLAVYQWYRVMSPKLDLDVKSVTYNQEESMIVLDIVQTFHIFISPFKPAPSRLMVRLTLREENGLHYIAMQEDFYHPTDLMALLVPPLVPVVYLILLITGIACNAYARLAQTLGCWRPMETSASAGRGDGTESDAGLKWE
;
A
#
# COMPACT_ATOMS: atom_id res chain seq x y z
N MET A 1 -9.33 18.81 -4.25
CA MET A 1 -9.60 18.71 -2.81
C MET A 1 -9.06 19.95 -2.15
N GLN A 2 -9.86 20.58 -1.32
CA GLN A 2 -9.46 21.70 -0.48
C GLN A 2 -8.79 21.19 0.80
N ASN A 3 -9.33 20.11 1.37
CA ASN A 3 -8.73 19.37 2.49
C ASN A 3 -8.56 17.89 2.10
N PRO A 4 -7.41 17.52 1.51
CA PRO A 4 -7.19 16.17 1.00
C PRO A 4 -7.33 15.08 2.07
N GLU A 5 -6.85 15.31 3.29
CA GLU A 5 -6.91 14.34 4.38
C GLU A 5 -8.34 13.97 4.77
N GLN A 6 -9.26 14.95 4.78
CA GLN A 6 -10.65 14.75 5.13
C GLN A 6 -11.49 14.22 3.95
N GLU A 7 -11.26 14.75 2.75
CA GLU A 7 -12.08 14.43 1.56
C GLU A 7 -11.74 13.09 0.92
N ILE A 8 -10.50 12.60 1.04
CA ILE A 8 -10.01 11.46 0.24
C ILE A 8 -10.80 10.16 0.47
N ARG A 9 -11.34 9.96 1.67
CA ARG A 9 -12.15 8.78 2.00
C ARG A 9 -13.38 8.69 1.09
N ASP A 10 -14.07 9.81 0.90
CA ASP A 10 -15.27 9.86 0.06
C ASP A 10 -14.92 9.83 -1.42
N VAL A 11 -13.79 10.43 -1.81
CA VAL A 11 -13.27 10.34 -3.18
C VAL A 11 -13.05 8.88 -3.56
N VAL A 12 -12.29 8.12 -2.76
CA VAL A 12 -11.98 6.71 -3.04
C VAL A 12 -13.23 5.85 -3.03
N LYS A 13 -14.15 6.06 -2.09
CA LYS A 13 -15.45 5.37 -2.08
C LYS A 13 -16.23 5.65 -3.37
N ASN A 14 -16.35 6.91 -3.79
CA ASN A 14 -17.07 7.25 -5.02
C ASN A 14 -16.39 6.70 -6.29
N LEU A 15 -15.06 6.57 -6.30
CA LEU A 15 -14.33 5.97 -7.42
C LEU A 15 -14.60 4.45 -7.54
N THR A 16 -14.78 3.75 -6.41
CA THR A 16 -14.71 2.28 -6.37
C THR A 16 -16.06 1.61 -6.08
N THR A 17 -16.93 2.24 -5.29
CA THR A 17 -18.18 1.65 -4.79
C THR A 17 -19.44 2.30 -5.36
N SER A 18 -19.30 3.43 -6.08
CA SER A 18 -20.46 4.13 -6.62
C SER A 18 -21.33 3.22 -7.52
N PRO A 19 -22.66 3.18 -7.30
CA PRO A 19 -23.57 2.46 -8.17
C PRO A 19 -23.87 3.21 -9.47
N SER A 20 -23.53 4.51 -9.55
CA SER A 20 -23.78 5.34 -10.73
C SER A 20 -22.49 5.57 -11.54
N PRO A 21 -22.47 5.19 -12.84
CA PRO A 21 -21.33 5.46 -13.70
C PRO A 21 -21.09 6.96 -13.89
N ASP A 22 -22.13 7.79 -13.81
CA ASP A 22 -22.02 9.24 -13.93
C ASP A 22 -21.34 9.86 -12.70
N ILE A 23 -21.67 9.37 -11.50
CA ILE A 23 -20.96 9.79 -10.27
C ILE A 23 -19.49 9.38 -10.36
N GLN A 24 -19.20 8.14 -10.74
CA GLN A 24 -17.82 7.66 -10.88
C GLN A 24 -17.02 8.52 -11.88
N LYS A 25 -17.61 8.80 -13.05
CA LYS A 25 -17.02 9.66 -14.09
C LYS A 25 -16.82 11.10 -13.61
N ALA A 26 -17.81 11.67 -12.91
CA ALA A 26 -17.71 13.01 -12.35
C ALA A 26 -16.61 13.09 -11.28
N THR A 27 -16.49 12.08 -10.42
CA THR A 27 -15.43 11.97 -9.42
C THR A 27 -14.06 11.90 -10.07
N VAL A 28 -13.87 11.05 -11.09
CA VAL A 28 -12.60 11.02 -11.85
C VAL A 28 -12.27 12.38 -12.44
N ARG A 29 -13.23 13.03 -13.12
CA ARG A 29 -13.00 14.34 -13.75
C ARG A 29 -12.72 15.47 -12.75
N ARG A 30 -13.31 15.39 -11.56
CA ARG A 30 -13.17 16.41 -10.50
C ARG A 30 -11.87 16.27 -9.73
N TYR A 31 -11.44 15.03 -9.47
CA TYR A 31 -10.37 14.77 -8.51
C TYR A 31 -9.06 14.26 -9.12
N LEU A 32 -9.04 13.82 -10.38
CA LEU A 32 -7.82 13.38 -11.05
C LEU A 32 -7.34 14.42 -12.09
N THR A 33 -6.02 14.58 -12.21
CA THR A 33 -5.41 15.41 -13.25
C THR A 33 -5.68 14.84 -14.64
N HIS A 34 -5.63 15.66 -15.69
CA HIS A 34 -5.90 15.20 -17.07
C HIS A 34 -4.90 14.12 -17.55
N ASP A 35 -3.70 14.11 -16.97
CA ASP A 35 -2.59 13.20 -17.23
C ASP A 35 -2.41 12.15 -16.12
N ALA A 36 -3.46 11.85 -15.34
CA ALA A 36 -3.36 10.94 -14.21
C ALA A 36 -2.84 9.54 -14.60
N GLY A 37 -1.95 8.99 -13.78
CA GLY A 37 -1.46 7.62 -13.89
C GLY A 37 -2.06 6.68 -12.86
N PHE A 38 -1.90 5.38 -13.14
CA PHE A 38 -2.40 4.30 -12.28
C PHE A 38 -1.44 3.11 -12.35
N SER A 39 -1.09 2.54 -11.20
CA SER A 39 -0.23 1.36 -11.09
C SER A 39 -0.86 0.36 -10.14
N HIS A 40 -1.21 -0.82 -10.64
CA HIS A 40 -1.79 -1.90 -9.88
C HIS A 40 -1.07 -3.20 -10.25
N PRO A 41 -0.99 -4.23 -9.39
CA PRO A 41 -0.28 -5.47 -9.70
C PRO A 41 -0.73 -6.16 -10.99
N MET A 42 -1.96 -5.90 -11.45
CA MET A 42 -2.55 -6.52 -12.64
C MET A 42 -2.67 -5.61 -13.87
N CYS A 43 -2.57 -4.28 -13.71
CA CYS A 43 -2.71 -3.34 -14.82
C CYS A 43 -2.07 -2.00 -14.50
N ALA A 44 -1.69 -1.25 -15.53
CA ALA A 44 -1.11 0.08 -15.36
C ALA A 44 -1.52 1.04 -16.47
N VAL A 45 -1.61 2.31 -16.12
CA VAL A 45 -1.81 3.45 -17.02
C VAL A 45 -0.64 4.41 -16.81
N LYS A 46 0.20 4.57 -17.84
CA LYS A 46 1.29 5.55 -17.80
C LYS A 46 0.73 6.98 -17.86
N PRO A 47 1.22 7.91 -17.02
CA PRO A 47 0.86 9.32 -17.11
C PRO A 47 1.17 9.90 -18.50
N LYS A 48 0.16 10.48 -19.15
CA LYS A 48 0.28 11.24 -20.41
C LYS A 48 -0.97 12.08 -20.62
N PRO A 49 -0.95 13.15 -21.43
CA PRO A 49 -2.17 13.91 -21.71
C PRO A 49 -3.34 13.01 -22.14
N GLY A 50 -4.46 13.08 -21.41
CA GLY A 50 -5.67 12.30 -21.65
C GLY A 50 -5.69 10.91 -21.00
N SER A 51 -4.62 10.49 -20.30
CA SER A 51 -4.58 9.17 -19.63
C SER A 51 -5.64 9.01 -18.54
N ARG A 52 -6.19 10.10 -18.02
CA ARG A 52 -7.31 10.07 -17.08
C ARG A 52 -8.51 9.26 -17.58
N ASP A 53 -8.81 9.30 -18.88
CA ASP A 53 -9.93 8.54 -19.43
C ASP A 53 -9.63 7.03 -19.45
N MET A 54 -8.35 6.64 -19.58
CA MET A 54 -7.93 5.24 -19.40
C MET A 54 -8.06 4.81 -17.93
N VAL A 55 -7.71 5.69 -16.98
CA VAL A 55 -7.93 5.44 -15.55
C VAL A 55 -9.42 5.26 -15.23
N LEU A 56 -10.29 6.10 -15.82
CA LEU A 56 -11.75 5.92 -15.70
C LEU A 56 -12.19 4.54 -16.22
N ALA A 57 -11.67 4.09 -17.36
CA ALA A 57 -12.00 2.78 -17.92
C ALA A 57 -11.61 1.63 -16.97
N VAL A 58 -10.49 1.75 -16.24
CA VAL A 58 -10.09 0.79 -15.20
C VAL A 58 -11.13 0.72 -14.08
N TYR A 59 -11.55 1.86 -13.52
CA TYR A 59 -12.58 1.88 -12.46
C TYR A 59 -13.94 1.36 -12.94
N GLN A 60 -14.33 1.68 -14.17
CA GLN A 60 -15.56 1.14 -14.76
C GLN A 60 -15.47 -0.36 -14.91
N TRP A 61 -14.33 -0.88 -15.39
CA TRP A 61 -14.10 -2.31 -15.49
C TRP A 61 -14.13 -3.02 -14.13
N TYR A 62 -13.61 -2.39 -13.08
CA TYR A 62 -13.70 -2.92 -11.71
C TYR A 62 -15.15 -3.07 -11.25
N ARG A 63 -16.03 -2.12 -11.57
CA ARG A 63 -17.48 -2.24 -11.27
C ARG A 63 -18.16 -3.34 -12.09
N VAL A 64 -17.79 -3.52 -13.36
CA VAL A 64 -18.30 -4.63 -14.19
C VAL A 64 -17.84 -5.97 -13.63
N MET A 65 -16.56 -6.08 -13.24
CA MET A 65 -16.00 -7.28 -12.66
C MET A 65 -16.59 -7.62 -11.29
N SER A 66 -16.90 -6.62 -10.48
CA SER A 66 -17.45 -6.81 -9.13
C SER A 66 -18.61 -5.84 -8.85
N PRO A 67 -19.84 -6.17 -9.31
CA PRO A 67 -21.01 -5.30 -9.14
C PRO A 67 -21.33 -4.99 -7.67
N LYS A 68 -21.09 -5.96 -6.79
CA LYS A 68 -21.18 -5.80 -5.32
C LYS A 68 -19.75 -5.76 -4.78
N LEU A 69 -19.21 -4.56 -4.63
CA LEU A 69 -17.90 -4.31 -4.06
C LEU A 69 -18.09 -3.53 -2.76
N ASP A 70 -17.45 -4.01 -1.70
CA ASP A 70 -17.38 -3.31 -0.43
C ASP A 70 -15.95 -2.80 -0.20
N LEU A 71 -15.82 -1.62 0.37
CA LEU A 71 -14.54 -0.96 0.61
C LEU A 71 -14.57 -0.18 1.92
N ASP A 72 -13.61 -0.47 2.78
CA ASP A 72 -13.39 0.22 4.04
C ASP A 72 -11.99 0.82 4.12
N VAL A 73 -11.94 2.12 4.41
CA VAL A 73 -10.68 2.86 4.58
C VAL A 73 -10.33 2.84 6.07
N LYS A 74 -9.31 2.07 6.44
CA LYS A 74 -8.88 1.90 7.83
C LYS A 74 -8.15 3.14 8.33
N SER A 75 -7.17 3.63 7.58
CA SER A 75 -6.44 4.84 7.91
C SER A 75 -6.12 5.68 6.68
N VAL A 76 -5.88 6.96 6.94
CA VAL A 76 -5.43 7.95 5.97
C VAL A 76 -4.21 8.62 6.61
N THR A 77 -3.14 8.76 5.84
CA THR A 77 -1.96 9.53 6.24
C THR A 77 -1.65 10.51 5.13
N TYR A 78 -1.74 11.81 5.43
CA TYR A 78 -1.38 12.85 4.49
C TYR A 78 0.00 13.43 4.83
N ASN A 79 0.94 13.30 3.90
CA ASN A 79 2.22 14.02 3.94
C ASN A 79 2.10 15.25 3.04
N GLN A 80 1.96 16.43 3.66
CA GLN A 80 1.82 17.69 2.94
C GLN A 80 3.11 18.09 2.21
N GLU A 81 4.28 17.84 2.80
CA GLU A 81 5.58 18.21 2.21
C GLU A 81 5.84 17.46 0.90
N GLU A 82 5.49 16.18 0.86
CA GLU A 82 5.63 15.34 -0.33
C GLU A 82 4.39 15.37 -1.24
N SER A 83 3.34 16.11 -0.87
CA SER A 83 2.04 16.09 -1.54
C SER A 83 1.54 14.66 -1.80
N MET A 84 1.57 13.83 -0.76
CA MET A 84 1.30 12.39 -0.85
C MET A 84 0.27 11.97 0.18
N ILE A 85 -0.69 11.14 -0.23
CA ILE A 85 -1.58 10.43 0.69
C ILE A 85 -1.26 8.93 0.63
N VAL A 86 -1.20 8.30 1.79
CA VAL A 86 -1.19 6.84 1.93
C VAL A 86 -2.47 6.41 2.61
N LEU A 87 -3.14 5.42 2.02
CA LEU A 87 -4.38 4.85 2.49
C LEU A 87 -4.16 3.38 2.84
N ASP A 88 -4.69 2.96 3.97
CA ASP A 88 -4.85 1.56 4.32
C ASP A 88 -6.31 1.16 4.05
N ILE A 89 -6.52 0.22 3.14
CA ILE A 89 -7.84 -0.15 2.66
C ILE A 89 -8.04 -1.65 2.80
N VAL A 90 -9.24 -2.05 3.20
CA VAL A 90 -9.73 -3.42 3.05
C VAL A 90 -10.90 -3.39 2.08
N GLN A 91 -10.84 -4.22 1.04
CA GLN A 91 -11.92 -4.37 0.08
C GLN A 91 -12.36 -5.83 -0.04
N THR A 92 -13.64 -6.03 -0.29
CA THR A 92 -14.19 -7.34 -0.63
C THR A 92 -14.62 -7.30 -2.09
N PHE A 93 -13.71 -7.71 -2.97
CA PHE A 93 -13.90 -7.75 -4.41
C PHE A 93 -14.39 -9.15 -4.82
N HIS A 94 -15.50 -9.23 -5.56
CA HIS A 94 -16.00 -10.49 -6.09
C HIS A 94 -16.03 -10.45 -7.61
N ILE A 95 -15.08 -11.14 -8.24
CA ILE A 95 -15.08 -11.33 -9.69
C ILE A 95 -16.33 -12.14 -10.07
N PHE A 96 -17.24 -11.57 -10.86
CA PHE A 96 -18.57 -12.14 -11.12
C PHE A 96 -18.56 -13.53 -11.77
N ILE A 97 -17.49 -13.90 -12.48
CA ILE A 97 -17.30 -15.23 -13.07
C ILE A 97 -16.63 -16.24 -12.13
N SER A 98 -16.14 -15.79 -10.97
CA SER A 98 -15.42 -16.65 -10.04
C SER A 98 -16.39 -17.57 -9.29
N PRO A 99 -16.14 -18.88 -9.24
CA PRO A 99 -16.96 -19.81 -8.47
C PRO A 99 -16.70 -19.74 -6.95
N PHE A 100 -15.70 -18.96 -6.52
CA PHE A 100 -15.28 -18.89 -5.12
C PHE A 100 -15.98 -17.75 -4.38
N LYS A 101 -16.23 -17.97 -3.08
CA LYS A 101 -16.67 -16.89 -2.19
C LYS A 101 -15.61 -15.80 -2.15
N PRO A 102 -15.98 -14.50 -2.23
CA PRO A 102 -15.01 -13.42 -2.09
C PRO A 102 -14.38 -13.45 -0.71
N ALA A 103 -13.13 -13.01 -0.63
CA ALA A 103 -12.40 -12.85 0.61
C ALA A 103 -12.00 -11.38 0.78
N PRO A 104 -11.92 -10.88 2.03
CA PRO A 104 -11.34 -9.57 2.29
C PRO A 104 -9.89 -9.53 1.82
N SER A 105 -9.54 -8.49 1.07
CA SER A 105 -8.18 -8.20 0.61
C SER A 105 -7.76 -6.84 1.13
N ARG A 106 -6.63 -6.79 1.81
CA ARG A 106 -6.02 -5.54 2.27
C ARG A 106 -5.06 -5.00 1.22
N LEU A 107 -5.05 -3.69 1.01
CA LEU A 107 -4.11 -3.00 0.14
C LEU A 107 -3.68 -1.67 0.75
N MET A 108 -2.46 -1.26 0.42
CA MET A 108 -1.99 0.10 0.64
C MET A 108 -2.09 0.87 -0.67
N VAL A 109 -2.71 2.05 -0.65
CA VAL A 109 -2.80 2.92 -1.83
C VAL A 109 -1.97 4.16 -1.57
N ARG A 110 -0.98 4.41 -2.43
CA ARG A 110 -0.21 5.65 -2.46
C ARG A 110 -0.79 6.55 -3.54
N LEU A 111 -1.20 7.74 -3.16
CA LEU A 111 -1.66 8.80 -4.06
C LEU A 111 -0.64 9.91 -4.08
N THR A 112 -0.09 10.21 -5.26
CA THR A 112 0.67 11.44 -5.48
C THR A 112 -0.29 12.53 -5.90
N LEU A 113 -0.28 13.64 -5.16
CA LEU A 113 -1.12 14.80 -5.42
C LEU A 113 -0.35 15.85 -6.21
N ARG A 114 -1.09 16.63 -7.00
CA ARG A 114 -0.62 17.83 -7.67
C ARG A 114 -1.54 18.98 -7.28
N GLU A 115 -0.96 20.10 -6.86
CA GLU A 115 -1.71 21.31 -6.57
C GLU A 115 -1.86 22.15 -7.83
N GLU A 116 -3.10 22.52 -8.16
CA GLU A 116 -3.42 23.43 -9.26
C GLU A 116 -4.47 24.43 -8.76
N ASN A 117 -4.16 25.73 -8.79
CA ASN A 117 -5.05 26.81 -8.34
C ASN A 117 -5.57 26.65 -6.88
N GLY A 118 -4.71 26.19 -5.96
CA GLY A 118 -5.08 25.98 -4.56
C GLY A 118 -5.96 24.75 -4.30
N LEU A 119 -6.09 23.85 -5.29
CA LEU A 119 -6.80 22.59 -5.17
C LEU A 119 -5.85 21.43 -5.43
N HIS A 120 -5.95 20.38 -4.62
CA HIS A 120 -5.18 19.16 -4.81
C HIS A 120 -5.92 18.13 -5.68
N TYR A 121 -5.24 17.59 -6.67
CA TYR A 121 -5.70 16.57 -7.60
C TYR A 121 -4.82 15.33 -7.52
N ILE A 122 -5.38 14.14 -7.72
CA ILE A 122 -4.66 12.89 -7.80
C ILE A 122 -3.98 12.81 -9.18
N ALA A 123 -2.65 12.85 -9.19
CA ALA A 123 -1.83 12.75 -10.40
C ALA A 123 -1.32 11.32 -10.64
N MET A 124 -1.15 10.54 -9.58
CA MET A 124 -0.74 9.13 -9.67
C MET A 124 -1.38 8.35 -8.55
N GLN A 125 -1.94 7.18 -8.87
CA GLN A 125 -2.36 6.18 -7.89
C GLN A 125 -1.51 4.92 -8.05
N GLU A 126 -0.99 4.41 -6.93
CA GLU A 126 -0.23 3.16 -6.86
C GLU A 126 -0.83 2.25 -5.80
N ASP A 127 -1.22 1.05 -6.20
CA ASP A 127 -1.86 0.06 -5.33
C ASP A 127 -0.85 -1.05 -5.01
N PHE A 128 -0.64 -1.29 -3.71
CA PHE A 128 0.27 -2.30 -3.20
C PHE A 128 -0.50 -3.35 -2.42
N TYR A 129 -0.34 -4.60 -2.84
CA TYR A 129 -0.92 -5.77 -2.18
C TYR A 129 0.19 -6.64 -1.63
N HIS A 130 -0.03 -7.17 -0.43
CA HIS A 130 0.72 -8.33 -0.01
C HIS A 130 0.36 -9.53 -0.93
N PRO A 131 1.26 -10.47 -1.23
CA PRO A 131 0.97 -11.59 -2.12
C PRO A 131 -0.27 -12.42 -1.72
N THR A 132 -0.51 -12.58 -0.42
CA THR A 132 -1.71 -13.29 0.07
C THR A 132 -2.98 -12.49 -0.17
N ASP A 133 -2.96 -11.17 -0.01
CA ASP A 133 -4.10 -10.30 -0.30
C ASP A 133 -4.41 -10.27 -1.80
N LEU A 134 -3.38 -10.22 -2.65
CA LEU A 134 -3.57 -10.34 -4.10
C LEU A 134 -4.24 -11.67 -4.48
N MET A 135 -3.89 -12.77 -3.81
CA MET A 135 -4.60 -14.04 -4.02
C MET A 135 -6.01 -14.02 -3.43
N ALA A 136 -6.24 -13.37 -2.28
CA ALA A 136 -7.58 -13.19 -1.73
C ALA A 136 -8.49 -12.42 -2.71
N LEU A 137 -7.93 -11.46 -3.45
CA LEU A 137 -8.62 -10.72 -4.51
C LEU A 137 -8.94 -11.59 -5.74
N LEU A 138 -7.98 -12.38 -6.22
CA LEU A 138 -8.07 -13.09 -7.50
C LEU A 138 -8.63 -14.52 -7.36
N VAL A 139 -8.03 -15.32 -6.48
CA VAL A 139 -8.30 -16.75 -6.31
C VAL A 139 -8.15 -17.12 -4.82
N PRO A 140 -9.17 -16.84 -3.98
CA PRO A 140 -9.09 -17.03 -2.53
C PRO A 140 -8.57 -18.40 -2.06
N PRO A 141 -8.88 -19.53 -2.71
CA PRO A 141 -8.32 -20.83 -2.32
C PRO A 141 -6.78 -20.94 -2.38
N LEU A 142 -6.09 -20.06 -3.11
CA LEU A 142 -4.63 -20.05 -3.20
C LEU A 142 -3.94 -19.31 -2.05
N VAL A 143 -4.67 -18.56 -1.23
CA VAL A 143 -4.14 -17.86 -0.05
C VAL A 143 -3.28 -18.77 0.85
N PRO A 144 -3.75 -19.94 1.31
CA PRO A 144 -2.94 -20.82 2.16
C PRO A 144 -1.71 -21.38 1.45
N VAL A 145 -1.78 -21.60 0.12
CA VAL A 145 -0.64 -22.10 -0.67
C VAL A 145 0.45 -21.03 -0.74
N VAL A 146 0.10 -19.79 -1.08
CA VAL A 146 1.06 -18.68 -1.11
C VAL A 146 1.63 -18.42 0.27
N TYR A 147 0.81 -18.46 1.33
CA TYR A 147 1.29 -18.33 2.70
C TYR A 147 2.32 -19.41 3.06
N LEU A 148 2.06 -20.68 2.71
CA LEU A 148 3.00 -21.77 2.94
C LEU A 148 4.32 -21.56 2.19
N ILE A 149 4.27 -21.10 0.94
CA ILE A 149 5.47 -20.77 0.16
C ILE A 149 6.28 -19.68 0.85
N LEU A 150 5.63 -18.62 1.36
CA LEU A 150 6.31 -17.55 2.08
C LEU A 150 7.01 -18.07 3.34
N LEU A 151 6.37 -18.97 4.11
CA LEU A 151 6.98 -19.59 5.29
C LEU A 151 8.18 -20.47 4.93
N ILE A 152 8.04 -21.35 3.93
CA ILE A 152 9.13 -22.21 3.45
C ILE A 152 10.31 -21.37 2.98
N THR A 153 10.03 -20.29 2.25
CA THR A 153 11.07 -19.36 1.76
C THR A 153 11.79 -18.69 2.93
N GLY A 154 11.07 -18.25 3.97
CA GLY A 154 11.68 -17.71 5.19
C GLY A 154 12.61 -18.70 5.89
N ILE A 155 12.19 -19.97 6.01
CA ILE A 155 13.02 -21.05 6.57
C ILE A 155 14.27 -21.29 5.71
N ALA A 156 14.10 -21.35 4.39
CA ALA A 156 15.21 -21.53 3.46
C ALA A 156 16.21 -20.37 3.54
N CYS A 157 15.73 -19.11 3.58
CA CYS A 157 16.57 -17.94 3.79
C CYS A 157 17.39 -18.04 5.09
N ASN A 158 16.80 -18.51 6.18
CA ASN A 158 17.53 -18.73 7.43
C ASN A 158 18.61 -19.81 7.29
N ALA A 159 18.29 -20.94 6.66
CA ALA A 159 19.24 -22.03 6.43
C ALA A 159 20.42 -21.58 5.55
N TYR A 160 20.14 -20.87 4.44
CA TYR A 160 21.16 -20.33 3.55
C TYR A 160 22.00 -19.24 4.22
N ALA A 161 21.39 -18.36 5.02
CA ALA A 161 22.13 -17.36 5.78
C ALA A 161 23.12 -18.01 6.76
N ARG A 162 22.69 -19.04 7.49
CA ARG A 162 23.57 -19.80 8.39
C ARG A 162 24.69 -20.51 7.65
N LEU A 163 24.40 -21.13 6.51
CA LEU A 163 25.43 -21.76 5.67
C LEU A 163 26.43 -20.74 5.13
N ALA A 164 25.97 -19.58 4.65
CA ALA A 164 26.85 -18.50 4.20
C ALA A 164 27.74 -18.01 5.36
N GLN A 165 27.16 -17.83 6.55
CA GLN A 165 27.89 -17.46 7.75
C GLN A 165 28.92 -18.51 8.14
N THR A 166 28.61 -19.82 8.14
CA THR A 166 29.61 -20.85 8.46
C THR A 166 30.76 -20.87 7.44
N LEU A 167 30.46 -20.59 6.16
CA LEU A 167 31.48 -20.45 5.10
C LEU A 167 32.27 -19.13 5.15
N GLY A 168 31.96 -18.21 6.07
CA GLY A 168 32.70 -16.96 6.27
C GLY A 168 32.11 -15.74 5.57
N CYS A 169 31.02 -15.91 4.81
CA CYS A 169 30.33 -14.83 4.14
C CYS A 169 29.37 -14.12 5.12
N TRP A 170 29.44 -12.78 5.19
CA TRP A 170 28.48 -11.92 5.90
C TRP A 170 28.18 -12.36 7.35
N ARG A 171 29.23 -12.44 8.19
CA ARG A 171 29.09 -12.73 9.62
C ARG A 171 28.80 -11.45 10.40
N PRO A 172 27.64 -11.33 11.08
CA PRO A 172 27.42 -10.27 12.05
C PRO A 172 28.44 -10.40 13.18
N MET A 173 28.96 -9.27 13.66
CA MET A 173 29.81 -9.25 14.85
C MET A 173 28.94 -9.59 16.06
N GLU A 174 29.30 -10.61 16.83
CA GLU A 174 28.63 -10.87 18.10
C GLU A 174 29.02 -9.75 19.07
N THR A 175 28.11 -8.81 19.36
CA THR A 175 28.30 -7.85 20.44
C THR A 175 28.32 -8.66 21.74
N SER A 176 29.49 -8.82 22.34
CA SER A 176 29.68 -9.46 23.63
C SER A 176 28.95 -8.65 24.71
N ALA A 177 27.68 -8.96 24.94
CA ALA A 177 26.97 -8.54 26.14
C ALA A 177 27.41 -9.45 27.31
N SER A 178 28.61 -9.20 27.85
CA SER A 178 28.94 -9.64 29.21
C SER A 178 30.05 -8.80 29.82
N ALA A 179 29.88 -8.54 31.12
CA ALA A 179 30.89 -8.11 32.09
C ALA A 179 31.27 -6.62 32.17
N GLY A 180 30.28 -5.80 32.57
CA GLY A 180 30.51 -4.61 33.41
C GLY A 180 29.86 -4.81 34.78
N ARG A 181 30.22 -5.90 35.46
CA ARG A 181 29.83 -6.14 36.86
C ARG A 181 30.58 -5.09 37.69
N GLY A 182 29.81 -4.30 38.44
CA GLY A 182 30.30 -3.16 39.17
C GLY A 182 31.53 -3.48 40.03
N ASP A 183 32.56 -2.67 39.87
CA ASP A 183 33.37 -2.21 40.98
C ASP A 183 33.98 -0.86 40.58
N GLY A 184 33.83 0.12 41.46
CA GLY A 184 34.06 1.53 41.15
C GLY A 184 33.29 2.40 42.11
N THR A 185 33.48 2.13 43.40
CA THR A 185 33.15 3.03 44.50
C THR A 185 33.67 4.43 44.18
N GLU A 186 32.76 5.39 44.31
CA GLU A 186 33.01 6.83 44.29
C GLU A 186 34.21 7.20 45.18
N SER A 187 35.21 7.86 44.58
CA SER A 187 35.97 8.89 45.27
C SER A 187 36.31 10.02 44.30
N ASP A 188 35.52 11.08 44.43
CA ASP A 188 35.95 12.48 44.56
C ASP A 188 37.04 13.01 43.62
N ALA A 189 36.64 13.99 42.79
CA ALA A 189 37.23 15.33 42.69
C ALA A 189 37.32 15.85 41.25
N GLY A 190 36.60 16.95 40.98
CA GLY A 190 37.22 18.09 40.30
C GLY A 190 36.77 18.45 38.87
N LEU A 191 36.11 19.62 38.80
CA LEU A 191 36.25 20.68 37.78
C LEU A 191 35.70 20.40 36.35
N LYS A 192 34.56 21.02 35.99
CA LYS A 192 34.35 22.38 35.44
C LYS A 192 34.50 22.46 33.90
N TRP A 193 33.36 22.78 33.29
CA TRP A 193 33.04 23.40 32.00
C TRP A 193 34.19 23.89 31.10
N GLU A 194 34.11 23.57 29.80
CA GLU A 194 33.77 24.49 28.70
C GLU A 194 32.92 23.76 27.64
#